data_AF-A0A2K3L941-F1
#
_entry.id   AF-A0A2K3L941-F1
#
_cell.length_a   1.000
_cell.length_b   1.000
_cell.length_c   1.000
_cell.angle_alpha   90.00
_cell.angle_beta   90.00
_cell.angle_gamma   90.00
#
_symmetry.space_group_name_H-M   'P 1'
#
loop_
_entity.id
_entity.type
_entity.pdbx_description
1 polymer ?
#
loop_
_entity_poly.entity_id
_entity_poly.type
_entity_poly.pdbx_seq_one_letter_code
_entity_poly.pdbx_strand_id
1 'polypeptide(L)'
;IIDKANETGEDPLALSNRFCDEYNVDMSDLLCERPSKEPRVSDHIDEIKDMITKIIDNDYAYVVDGDVFYSVEKFPNYGMLSGQRVEHNKAGKRVAVDSRKRHPADFALWKAAKPGEPSWDSPWGPGRPGWHIECSAMSACYVSHKFDIHGGGIDLIFPHHENEIAQSWAADRESHISYWLHNGHVTNNNEKMSKSLGNFFTIRQVRP
;
A
#
# COMPACT_ATOMS: atom_id res chain seq x y z
N ILE A 1 4.75 -5.77 10.19
CA ILE A 1 5.65 -4.93 11.02
C ILE A 1 5.18 -4.97 12.46
N ILE A 2 3.99 -4.45 12.78
CA ILE A 2 3.40 -4.46 14.12
C ILE A 2 3.44 -5.84 14.79
N ASP A 3 2.87 -6.87 14.15
CA ASP A 3 2.86 -8.23 14.71
C ASP A 3 4.27 -8.74 15.00
N LYS A 4 5.22 -8.46 14.09
CA LYS A 4 6.61 -8.90 14.25
C LYS A 4 7.33 -8.16 15.38
N ALA A 5 7.06 -6.87 15.54
CA ALA A 5 7.58 -6.06 16.63
C ALA A 5 7.06 -6.55 17.98
N ASN A 6 5.77 -6.89 18.05
CA ASN A 6 5.16 -7.49 19.24
C ASN A 6 5.77 -8.86 19.56
N GLU A 7 6.00 -9.71 18.55
CA GLU A 7 6.67 -11.01 18.73
C GLU A 7 8.10 -10.88 19.29
N THR A 8 8.85 -9.87 18.85
CA THR A 8 10.26 -9.69 19.23
C THR A 8 10.46 -8.74 20.41
N GLY A 9 9.40 -8.07 20.88
CA GLY A 9 9.48 -7.04 21.91
C GLY A 9 10.25 -5.79 21.47
N GLU A 10 10.35 -5.56 20.16
CA GLU A 10 11.03 -4.39 19.57
C GLU A 10 10.03 -3.24 19.33
N ASP A 11 10.53 -2.01 19.31
CA ASP A 11 9.77 -0.89 18.77
C ASP A 11 9.52 -1.10 17.25
N PRO A 12 8.28 -0.93 16.73
CA PRO A 12 7.98 -1.15 15.31
C PRO A 12 8.80 -0.31 14.34
N LEU A 13 9.13 0.94 14.68
CA LEU A 13 9.93 1.80 13.82
C LEU A 13 11.40 1.38 13.84
N ALA A 14 11.94 1.04 15.01
CA ALA A 14 13.29 0.48 15.12
C ALA A 14 13.44 -0.83 14.33
N LEU A 15 12.46 -1.73 14.44
CA LEU A 15 12.41 -2.97 13.67
C LEU A 15 12.40 -2.69 12.16
N SER A 16 11.55 -1.76 11.72
CA SER A 16 11.46 -1.36 10.31
C SER A 16 12.77 -0.77 9.82
N ASN A 17 13.39 0.13 10.58
CA ASN A 17 14.64 0.79 10.23
C ASN A 17 15.78 -0.23 10.05
N ARG A 18 15.90 -1.19 10.97
CA ARG A 18 16.87 -2.28 10.85
C ARG A 18 16.68 -3.07 9.55
N PHE A 19 15.44 -3.43 9.21
CA PHE A 19 15.18 -4.15 7.96
C PHE A 19 15.35 -3.30 6.70
N CYS A 20 15.17 -1.98 6.76
CA CYS A 20 15.55 -1.08 5.67
C CYS A 20 17.06 -1.09 5.44
N ASP A 21 17.86 -1.06 6.51
CA ASP A 21 19.32 -1.12 6.41
C ASP A 21 19.78 -2.47 5.85
N GLU A 22 19.18 -3.58 6.35
CA GLU A 22 19.45 -4.93 5.84
C GLU A 22 19.05 -5.09 4.37
N TYR A 23 17.92 -4.53 3.95
CA TYR A 23 17.49 -4.50 2.55
C TYR A 23 18.50 -3.77 1.67
N ASN A 24 19.00 -2.61 2.12
CA ASN A 24 19.97 -1.82 1.38
C ASN A 24 21.32 -2.53 1.20
N VAL A 25 21.77 -3.27 2.23
CA VAL A 25 22.92 -4.18 2.10
C VAL A 25 22.62 -5.23 1.02
N ASP A 26 21.46 -5.86 1.09
CA ASP A 26 21.13 -6.95 0.17
C ASP A 26 20.99 -6.50 -1.30
N MET A 27 20.44 -5.31 -1.54
CA MET A 27 20.36 -4.72 -2.88
C MET A 27 21.72 -4.29 -3.42
N SER A 28 22.59 -3.75 -2.55
CA SER A 28 23.97 -3.37 -2.94
C SER A 28 24.78 -4.59 -3.36
N ASP A 29 24.62 -5.71 -2.65
CA ASP A 29 25.29 -6.97 -2.99
C ASP A 29 24.79 -7.59 -4.31
N LEU A 30 23.57 -7.26 -4.73
CA LEU A 30 23.01 -7.60 -6.04
C LEU A 30 23.38 -6.59 -7.15
N LEU A 31 24.22 -5.60 -6.84
CA LEU A 31 24.62 -4.51 -7.74
C LEU A 31 23.44 -3.67 -8.24
N CYS A 32 22.35 -3.61 -7.47
CA CYS A 32 21.24 -2.70 -7.76
C CYS A 32 21.65 -1.26 -7.48
N GLU A 33 21.30 -0.35 -8.40
CA GLU A 33 21.47 1.08 -8.16
C GLU A 33 20.54 1.56 -7.05
N ARG A 34 20.99 2.55 -6.27
CA ARG A 34 20.15 3.19 -5.26
C ARG A 34 19.13 4.10 -5.91
N PRO A 35 17.87 4.12 -5.43
CA PRO A 35 16.89 5.06 -5.93
C PRO A 35 17.30 6.50 -5.58
N SER A 36 16.89 7.46 -6.42
CA SER A 36 17.12 8.89 -6.13
C SER A 36 16.42 9.36 -4.85
N LYS A 37 15.31 8.69 -4.48
CA LYS A 37 14.54 8.90 -3.25
C LYS A 37 14.04 7.55 -2.74
N GLU A 38 14.13 7.34 -1.42
CA GLU A 38 13.61 6.16 -0.71
C GLU A 38 12.76 6.64 0.47
N PRO A 39 11.53 7.13 0.21
CA PRO A 39 10.71 7.75 1.24
C PRO A 39 10.16 6.72 2.23
N ARG A 40 10.01 7.14 3.49
CA ARG A 40 9.44 6.33 4.58
C ARG A 40 8.06 6.83 4.92
N VAL A 41 7.09 5.92 5.04
CA VAL A 41 5.70 6.25 5.40
C VAL A 41 5.60 7.05 6.69
N SER A 42 6.44 6.71 7.70
CA SER A 42 6.49 7.41 8.99
C SER A 42 6.78 8.89 8.87
N ASP A 43 7.45 9.30 7.80
CA ASP A 43 7.93 10.67 7.57
C ASP A 43 6.97 11.46 6.66
N HIS A 44 5.90 10.83 6.15
CA HIS A 44 4.97 11.41 5.16
C HIS A 44 3.51 11.33 5.63
N ILE A 45 3.31 11.31 6.94
CA ILE A 45 1.99 11.14 7.55
C ILE A 45 1.08 12.33 7.26
N ASP A 46 1.64 13.54 7.14
CA ASP A 46 0.84 14.73 6.86
C ASP A 46 0.41 14.79 5.39
N GLU A 47 1.28 14.42 4.43
CA GLU A 47 0.91 14.28 3.02
C GLU A 47 -0.18 13.22 2.82
N ILE A 48 -0.12 12.13 3.59
CA ILE A 48 -1.16 11.10 3.60
C ILE A 48 -2.48 11.69 4.11
N LYS A 49 -2.48 12.40 5.25
CA LYS A 49 -3.71 13.03 5.78
C LYS A 49 -4.28 14.04 4.79
N ASP A 50 -3.44 14.83 4.14
CA ASP A 50 -3.84 15.82 3.15
C ASP A 50 -4.50 15.16 1.95
N MET A 51 -3.92 14.07 1.43
CA MET A 51 -4.52 13.31 0.34
C MET A 51 -5.86 12.69 0.75
N ILE A 52 -5.96 12.10 1.93
CA ILE A 52 -7.23 11.55 2.44
C ILE A 52 -8.29 12.65 2.57
N THR A 53 -7.90 13.82 3.08
CA THR A 53 -8.80 14.98 3.20
C THR A 53 -9.34 15.38 1.83
N LYS A 54 -8.48 15.50 0.80
CA LYS A 54 -8.92 15.77 -0.58
C LYS A 54 -9.89 14.72 -1.12
N ILE A 55 -9.62 13.44 -0.86
CA ILE A 55 -10.49 12.33 -1.30
C ILE A 55 -11.87 12.43 -0.61
N ILE A 56 -11.91 12.78 0.69
CA ILE A 56 -13.17 13.02 1.42
C ILE A 56 -13.90 14.24 0.84
N ASP A 57 -13.21 15.36 0.66
CA ASP A 57 -13.79 16.61 0.15
C ASP A 57 -14.35 16.45 -1.27
N ASN A 58 -13.73 15.60 -2.09
CA ASN A 58 -14.21 15.24 -3.41
C ASN A 58 -15.32 14.17 -3.40
N ASP A 59 -15.81 13.78 -2.22
CA ASP A 59 -16.90 12.82 -2.00
C ASP A 59 -16.55 11.37 -2.36
N TYR A 60 -15.27 10.95 -2.33
CA TYR A 60 -14.84 9.57 -2.65
C TYR A 60 -14.54 8.71 -1.41
N ALA A 61 -14.60 9.28 -0.22
CA ALA A 61 -14.35 8.56 1.03
C ALA A 61 -15.38 8.90 2.11
N TYR A 62 -15.45 8.06 3.13
CA TYR A 62 -16.33 8.27 4.28
C TYR A 62 -15.68 7.77 5.57
N VAL A 63 -16.01 8.43 6.68
CA VAL A 63 -15.51 8.13 8.01
C VAL A 63 -16.49 7.21 8.75
N VAL A 64 -16.00 6.18 9.44
CA VAL A 64 -16.78 5.33 10.35
C VAL A 64 -15.93 4.96 11.55
N ASP A 65 -16.35 5.37 12.75
CA ASP A 65 -15.67 5.05 14.03
C ASP A 65 -14.15 5.33 14.03
N GLY A 66 -13.73 6.40 13.35
CA GLY A 66 -12.32 6.80 13.21
C GLY A 66 -11.55 6.10 12.08
N ASP A 67 -12.11 5.06 11.47
CA ASP A 67 -11.62 4.55 10.19
C ASP A 67 -12.09 5.46 9.05
N VAL A 68 -11.28 5.56 7.99
CA VAL A 68 -11.67 6.23 6.74
C VAL A 68 -11.61 5.20 5.62
N PHE A 69 -12.72 5.03 4.90
CA PHE A 69 -12.84 4.09 3.79
C PHE A 69 -12.99 4.83 2.46
N TYR A 70 -12.34 4.33 1.42
CA TYR A 70 -12.59 4.71 0.03
C TYR A 70 -13.85 4.01 -0.48
N SER A 71 -14.73 4.76 -1.16
CA SER A 71 -15.96 4.24 -1.76
C SER A 71 -15.69 3.85 -3.22
N VAL A 72 -15.51 2.54 -3.47
CA VAL A 72 -15.12 2.06 -4.81
C VAL A 72 -16.21 2.30 -5.86
N GLU A 73 -17.48 2.27 -5.45
CA GLU A 73 -18.62 2.48 -6.36
C GLU A 73 -18.63 3.89 -6.98
N LYS A 74 -17.99 4.87 -6.33
CA LYS A 74 -17.91 6.23 -6.84
C LYS A 74 -16.85 6.39 -7.93
N PHE A 75 -15.89 5.47 -8.04
CA PHE A 75 -14.89 5.49 -9.09
C PHE A 75 -15.37 4.65 -10.30
N PRO A 76 -15.83 5.28 -11.39
CA PRO A 76 -16.51 4.57 -12.48
C PRO A 76 -15.62 3.58 -13.22
N ASN A 77 -14.29 3.75 -13.15
CA ASN A 77 -13.33 2.93 -13.87
C ASN A 77 -12.54 2.00 -12.95
N TYR A 78 -13.06 1.68 -11.76
CA TYR A 78 -12.38 0.77 -10.85
C TYR A 78 -12.26 -0.63 -11.48
N GLY A 79 -11.04 -1.15 -11.55
CA GLY A 79 -10.73 -2.40 -12.24
C GLY A 79 -10.07 -2.22 -13.60
N MET A 80 -9.83 -0.98 -14.05
CA MET A 80 -9.26 -0.70 -15.37
C MET A 80 -7.86 -1.29 -15.58
N LEU A 81 -7.04 -1.36 -14.53
CA LEU A 81 -5.67 -1.85 -14.62
C LEU A 81 -5.65 -3.38 -14.60
N SER A 82 -6.42 -3.97 -13.69
CA SER A 82 -6.47 -5.41 -13.45
C SER A 82 -7.37 -6.16 -14.43
N GLY A 83 -8.28 -5.46 -15.11
CA GLY A 83 -9.36 -6.06 -15.90
C GLY A 83 -10.43 -6.75 -15.04
N GLN A 84 -10.39 -6.61 -13.70
CA GLN A 84 -11.36 -7.22 -12.81
C GLN A 84 -12.60 -6.33 -12.67
N ARG A 85 -13.79 -6.93 -12.74
CA ARG A 85 -15.03 -6.19 -12.52
C ARG A 85 -15.36 -6.11 -11.03
N VAL A 86 -15.82 -4.95 -10.57
CA VAL A 86 -16.20 -4.70 -9.15
C VAL A 86 -17.18 -5.76 -8.64
N GLU A 87 -18.12 -6.20 -9.47
CA GLU A 87 -19.16 -7.17 -9.09
C GLU A 87 -18.61 -8.58 -8.84
N HIS A 88 -17.43 -8.89 -9.39
CA HIS A 88 -16.73 -10.16 -9.18
C HIS A 88 -15.72 -10.09 -8.04
N ASN A 89 -15.39 -8.89 -7.58
CA ASN A 89 -14.52 -8.63 -6.45
C ASN A 89 -15.26 -8.82 -5.12
N LYS A 90 -15.67 -10.07 -4.86
CA LYS A 90 -16.04 -10.48 -3.51
C LYS A 90 -14.76 -10.41 -2.66
N ALA A 91 -14.80 -9.57 -1.63
CA ALA A 91 -13.75 -9.33 -0.65
C ALA A 91 -12.74 -10.49 -0.58
N GLY A 92 -11.49 -10.21 -0.98
CA GLY A 92 -10.43 -11.21 -1.00
C GLY A 92 -10.44 -12.01 0.30
N LYS A 93 -10.40 -13.34 0.19
CA LYS A 93 -10.56 -14.35 1.27
C LYS A 93 -9.65 -14.19 2.50
N ARG A 94 -8.83 -13.14 2.60
CA ARG A 94 -7.81 -12.91 3.64
C ARG A 94 -8.19 -11.89 4.71
N VAL A 95 -9.24 -11.07 4.53
CA VAL A 95 -9.66 -10.07 5.53
C VAL A 95 -11.09 -10.36 5.95
N ALA A 96 -11.33 -10.39 7.27
CA ALA A 96 -12.69 -10.50 7.81
C ALA A 96 -13.56 -9.38 7.20
N VAL A 97 -14.78 -9.75 6.75
CA VAL A 97 -15.71 -8.78 6.18
C VAL A 97 -16.04 -7.76 7.27
N ASP A 98 -15.61 -6.52 7.06
CA ASP A 98 -15.98 -5.41 7.94
C ASP A 98 -17.39 -4.95 7.57
N SER A 99 -18.37 -5.29 8.41
CA SER A 99 -19.79 -4.99 8.18
C SER A 99 -20.10 -3.50 8.21
N ARG A 100 -19.15 -2.65 8.62
CA ARG A 100 -19.29 -1.19 8.63
C ARG A 100 -19.07 -0.57 7.25
N LYS A 101 -18.45 -1.31 6.32
CA LYS A 101 -18.25 -0.85 4.94
C LYS A 101 -19.58 -0.78 4.20
N ARG A 102 -19.80 0.31 3.47
CA ARG A 102 -20.95 0.50 2.58
C ARG A 102 -20.93 -0.50 1.43
N HIS A 103 -19.75 -0.78 0.88
CA HIS A 103 -19.55 -1.79 -0.14
C HIS A 103 -18.41 -2.76 0.24
N PRO A 104 -18.52 -4.09 -0.02
CA PRO A 104 -17.51 -5.07 0.38
C PRO A 104 -16.11 -4.84 -0.18
N ALA A 105 -16.00 -4.18 -1.33
CA ALA A 105 -14.74 -3.84 -1.97
C ALA A 105 -14.15 -2.48 -1.53
N ASP A 106 -14.85 -1.72 -0.67
CA ASP A 106 -14.29 -0.52 -0.06
C ASP A 106 -13.03 -0.87 0.74
N PHE A 107 -12.02 -0.01 0.69
CA PHE A 107 -10.72 -0.24 1.33
C PHE A 107 -10.34 0.92 2.24
N ALA A 108 -9.55 0.63 3.26
CA ALA A 108 -9.16 1.64 4.24
C ALA A 108 -8.13 2.60 3.64
N LEU A 109 -8.39 3.89 3.82
CA LEU A 109 -7.44 4.99 3.65
C LEU A 109 -6.73 5.31 4.97
N TRP A 110 -7.50 5.30 6.06
CA TRP A 110 -7.01 5.47 7.43
C TRP A 110 -7.63 4.40 8.31
N LYS A 111 -6.86 3.89 9.26
CA LYS A 111 -7.32 2.90 10.24
C LYS A 111 -7.19 3.45 11.64
N ALA A 112 -8.28 3.44 12.39
CA ALA A 112 -8.28 3.77 13.81
C ALA A 112 -7.28 2.88 14.56
N ALA A 113 -6.56 3.49 15.50
CA ALA A 113 -5.55 2.78 16.29
C ALA A 113 -6.22 1.73 17.20
N LYS A 114 -5.64 0.53 17.23
CA LYS A 114 -5.95 -0.44 18.29
C LYS A 114 -5.04 -0.19 19.49
N PRO A 115 -5.45 -0.58 20.71
CA PRO A 115 -4.60 -0.45 21.89
C PRO A 115 -3.23 -1.09 21.67
N GLY A 116 -2.17 -0.31 21.90
CA GLY A 116 -0.79 -0.75 21.74
C GLY A 116 -0.24 -0.74 20.31
N GLU A 117 -1.03 -0.38 19.28
CA GLU A 117 -0.50 -0.16 17.93
C GLU A 117 0.15 1.25 17.82
N PRO A 118 1.21 1.40 17.00
CA PRO A 118 1.72 2.72 16.65
C PRO A 118 0.63 3.53 15.95
N SER A 119 0.52 4.80 16.30
CA SER A 119 -0.51 5.69 15.78
C SER A 119 -0.03 7.14 15.71
N TRP A 120 -0.72 7.90 14.86
CA TRP A 120 -0.54 9.33 14.66
C TRP A 120 -1.88 10.04 14.84
N ASP A 121 -1.82 11.26 15.36
CA ASP A 121 -3.01 12.11 15.49
C ASP A 121 -3.52 12.53 14.11
N SER A 122 -4.84 12.51 13.92
CA SER A 122 -5.49 12.92 12.68
C SER A 122 -6.86 13.56 12.96
N PRO A 123 -7.47 14.25 11.99
CA PRO A 123 -8.84 14.77 12.11
C PRO A 123 -9.90 13.69 12.40
N TRP A 124 -9.58 12.41 12.14
CA TRP A 124 -10.47 11.26 12.36
C TRP A 124 -10.13 10.50 13.66
N GLY A 125 -9.24 11.05 14.49
CA GLY A 125 -8.72 10.41 15.70
C GLY A 125 -7.38 9.70 15.48
N PRO A 126 -6.78 9.15 16.55
CA PRO A 126 -5.50 8.46 16.47
C PRO A 126 -5.61 7.21 15.59
N GLY A 127 -4.68 7.06 14.66
CA GLY A 127 -4.69 5.93 13.73
C GLY A 127 -3.45 5.85 12.87
N ARG A 128 -3.56 5.16 11.74
CA ARG A 128 -2.46 4.92 10.82
C ARG A 128 -2.96 4.79 9.38
N PRO A 129 -2.10 5.02 8.38
CA PRO A 129 -2.45 4.81 6.98
C PRO A 129 -2.95 3.38 6.69
N GLY A 130 -3.85 3.31 5.71
CA GLY A 130 -4.12 2.08 4.97
C GLY A 130 -3.00 1.81 3.96
N TRP A 131 -2.80 0.53 3.62
CA TRP A 131 -1.67 0.10 2.79
C TRP A 131 -1.52 0.86 1.46
N HIS A 132 -2.64 1.18 0.79
CA HIS A 132 -2.61 1.75 -0.57
C HIS A 132 -2.32 3.26 -0.59
N ILE A 133 -2.80 4.00 0.42
CA ILE A 133 -2.73 5.48 0.38
C ILE A 133 -1.30 6.01 0.49
N GLU A 134 -0.42 5.19 1.07
CA GLU A 134 1.00 5.49 1.26
C GLU A 134 1.69 5.80 -0.07
N CYS A 135 1.56 4.89 -1.05
CA CYS A 135 2.21 5.04 -2.36
C CYS A 135 1.61 6.19 -3.18
N SER A 136 0.28 6.37 -3.14
CA SER A 136 -0.39 7.50 -3.80
C SER A 136 0.12 8.85 -3.27
N ALA A 137 0.18 9.02 -1.95
CA ALA A 137 0.61 10.27 -1.33
C ALA A 137 2.10 10.56 -1.57
N MET A 138 2.97 9.56 -1.37
CA MET A 138 4.41 9.75 -1.53
C MET A 138 4.82 9.94 -2.99
N SER A 139 4.22 9.23 -3.94
CA SER A 139 4.50 9.44 -5.37
C SER A 139 4.08 10.83 -5.84
N ALA A 140 2.92 11.32 -5.38
CA ALA A 140 2.47 12.68 -5.66
C ALA A 140 3.41 13.74 -5.04
N CYS A 141 3.96 13.50 -3.85
CA CYS A 141 4.88 14.40 -3.18
C CYS A 141 6.23 14.54 -3.91
N TYR A 142 6.83 13.42 -4.32
CA TYR A 142 8.18 13.42 -4.90
C TYR A 142 8.23 13.61 -6.42
N VAL A 143 7.19 13.21 -7.13
CA VAL A 143 7.16 13.24 -8.59
C VAL A 143 6.12 14.25 -9.06
N SER A 144 4.85 13.87 -8.99
CA SER A 144 3.64 14.71 -9.04
C SER A 144 2.43 13.78 -9.15
N HIS A 145 1.23 14.34 -9.28
CA HIS A 145 0.04 13.57 -9.65
C HIS A 145 0.13 12.93 -11.06
N LYS A 146 1.08 13.36 -11.90
CA LYS A 146 1.27 12.87 -13.27
C LYS A 146 2.71 12.49 -13.57
N PHE A 147 2.95 11.23 -13.92
CA PHE A 147 4.30 10.75 -14.24
C PHE A 147 4.33 9.57 -15.19
N ASP A 148 5.52 9.23 -15.68
CA ASP A 148 5.65 8.34 -16.83
C ASP A 148 5.46 6.86 -16.48
N ILE A 149 6.16 6.36 -15.45
CA ILE A 149 6.25 4.92 -15.19
C ILE A 149 5.98 4.63 -13.71
N HIS A 150 5.04 3.70 -13.45
CA HIS A 150 4.82 3.11 -12.14
C HIS A 150 5.05 1.59 -12.21
N GLY A 151 5.98 1.08 -11.39
CA GLY A 151 6.43 -0.31 -11.43
C GLY A 151 6.10 -1.11 -10.17
N GLY A 152 6.02 -2.44 -10.28
CA GLY A 152 5.86 -3.33 -9.13
C GLY A 152 5.80 -4.82 -9.51
N GLY A 153 5.66 -5.70 -8.51
CA GLY A 153 5.39 -7.11 -8.77
C GLY A 153 4.00 -7.33 -9.37
N ILE A 154 3.81 -8.39 -10.18
CA ILE A 154 2.52 -8.70 -10.80
C ILE A 154 1.36 -8.90 -9.80
N ASP A 155 1.66 -9.28 -8.55
CA ASP A 155 0.68 -9.36 -7.47
C ASP A 155 0.21 -7.99 -6.96
N LEU A 156 0.90 -6.90 -7.30
CA LEU A 156 0.49 -5.55 -6.95
C LEU A 156 -0.53 -4.96 -7.92
N ILE A 157 -0.74 -5.55 -9.10
CA ILE A 157 -1.78 -5.12 -10.06
C ILE A 157 -3.12 -4.94 -9.33
N PHE A 158 -3.50 -5.94 -8.53
CA PHE A 158 -4.72 -5.89 -7.73
C PHE A 158 -4.51 -6.50 -6.34
N PRO A 159 -4.96 -5.83 -5.26
CA PRO A 159 -5.69 -4.56 -5.27
C PRO A 159 -4.80 -3.32 -5.24
N HIS A 160 -3.47 -3.45 -5.13
CA HIS A 160 -2.61 -2.32 -4.73
C HIS A 160 -2.60 -1.17 -5.74
N HIS A 161 -2.09 -1.40 -6.95
CA HIS A 161 -1.99 -0.36 -7.98
C HIS A 161 -3.37 0.11 -8.48
N GLU A 162 -4.37 -0.78 -8.52
CA GLU A 162 -5.76 -0.40 -8.81
C GLU A 162 -6.29 0.62 -7.80
N ASN A 163 -6.01 0.42 -6.51
CA ASN A 163 -6.40 1.35 -5.46
C ASN A 163 -5.63 2.66 -5.54
N GLU A 164 -4.36 2.62 -5.93
CA GLU A 164 -3.56 3.84 -6.11
C GLU A 164 -4.08 4.73 -7.24
N ILE A 165 -4.52 4.13 -8.36
CA ILE A 165 -5.19 4.85 -9.44
C ILE A 165 -6.45 5.53 -8.92
N ALA A 166 -7.29 4.79 -8.19
CA ALA A 166 -8.55 5.31 -7.66
C ALA A 166 -8.30 6.46 -6.68
N GLN A 167 -7.37 6.29 -5.74
CA GLN A 167 -7.00 7.32 -4.75
C GLN A 167 -6.42 8.57 -5.40
N SER A 168 -5.46 8.41 -6.32
CA SER A 168 -4.80 9.54 -6.99
C SER A 168 -5.81 10.33 -7.81
N TRP A 169 -6.64 9.65 -8.60
CA TRP A 169 -7.68 10.31 -9.40
C TRP A 169 -8.75 11.00 -8.55
N ALA A 170 -9.14 10.40 -7.42
CA ALA A 170 -10.08 11.01 -6.49
C ALA A 170 -9.50 12.22 -5.76
N ALA A 171 -8.19 12.27 -5.52
CA ALA A 171 -7.51 13.42 -4.92
C ALA A 171 -7.27 14.53 -5.96
N ASP A 172 -6.92 14.17 -7.20
CA ASP A 172 -6.68 15.08 -8.31
C ASP A 172 -7.10 14.42 -9.63
N ARG A 173 -8.09 15.03 -10.31
CA ARG A 173 -8.67 14.51 -11.56
C ARG A 173 -7.71 14.58 -12.76
N GLU A 174 -6.62 15.34 -12.64
CA GLU A 174 -5.56 15.39 -13.64
C GLU A 174 -4.49 14.30 -13.43
N SER A 175 -4.62 13.49 -12.36
CA SER A 175 -3.69 12.40 -12.07
C SER A 175 -3.60 11.42 -13.22
N HIS A 176 -2.38 11.10 -13.64
CA HIS A 176 -2.15 10.22 -14.78
C HIS A 176 -0.79 9.53 -14.74
N ILE A 177 -0.79 8.20 -14.90
CA ILE A 177 0.42 7.40 -15.06
C ILE A 177 0.42 6.83 -16.48
N SER A 178 1.45 7.12 -17.27
CA SER A 178 1.50 6.74 -18.68
C SER A 178 1.70 5.24 -18.87
N TYR A 179 2.54 4.61 -18.05
CA TYR A 179 2.92 3.20 -18.16
C TYR A 179 2.93 2.50 -16.81
N TRP A 180 2.28 1.34 -16.75
CA TRP A 180 2.35 0.41 -15.63
C TRP A 180 3.21 -0.78 -16.02
N LEU A 181 4.26 -1.06 -15.24
CA LEU A 181 5.20 -2.16 -15.50
C LEU A 181 5.18 -3.17 -14.36
N HIS A 182 4.93 -4.44 -14.70
CA HIS A 182 4.81 -5.50 -13.70
C HIS A 182 5.78 -6.64 -13.95
N ASN A 183 6.66 -6.93 -12.99
CA ASN A 183 7.56 -8.08 -13.07
C ASN A 183 6.85 -9.38 -12.66
N GLY A 184 7.17 -10.48 -13.36
CA GLY A 184 6.64 -11.80 -13.05
C GLY A 184 7.11 -12.34 -11.70
N HIS A 185 6.45 -13.41 -11.25
CA HIS A 185 6.86 -14.12 -10.04
C HIS A 185 8.18 -14.87 -10.25
N VAL A 186 9.03 -14.89 -9.21
CA VAL A 186 10.18 -15.78 -9.16
C VAL A 186 9.69 -17.18 -8.77
N THR A 187 10.14 -18.20 -9.51
CA THR A 187 9.74 -19.59 -9.31
C THR A 187 10.91 -20.45 -8.86
N ASN A 188 10.62 -21.48 -8.08
CA ASN A 188 11.54 -22.58 -7.76
C ASN A 188 10.84 -23.89 -8.18
N ASN A 189 11.46 -24.67 -9.07
CA ASN A 189 10.84 -25.89 -9.63
C ASN A 189 9.42 -25.67 -10.20
N ASN A 190 9.22 -24.56 -10.92
CA ASN A 190 7.92 -24.12 -11.48
C ASN A 190 6.83 -23.78 -10.45
N GLU A 191 7.15 -23.75 -9.16
CA GLU A 191 6.25 -23.26 -8.12
C GLU A 191 6.62 -21.82 -7.74
N LYS A 192 5.61 -20.95 -7.57
CA LYS A 192 5.81 -19.58 -7.09
C LYS A 192 6.50 -19.62 -5.73
N MET A 193 7.60 -18.88 -5.57
CA MET A 193 8.19 -18.69 -4.26
C MET A 193 7.30 -17.80 -3.38
N SER A 194 6.99 -18.25 -2.17
CA SER A 194 6.24 -17.46 -1.19
C SER A 194 6.53 -17.89 0.25
N LYS A 195 6.45 -16.94 1.19
CA LYS A 195 6.57 -17.24 2.63
C LYS A 195 5.55 -18.27 3.11
N SER A 196 4.32 -18.23 2.58
CA SER A 196 3.24 -19.15 2.94
C SER A 196 3.48 -20.59 2.53
N LEU A 197 4.25 -20.82 1.47
CA LEU A 197 4.60 -22.17 1.00
C LEU A 197 5.90 -22.68 1.63
N GLY A 198 6.63 -21.83 2.37
CA GLY A 198 7.93 -22.19 2.95
C GLY A 198 9.03 -22.47 1.93
N ASN A 199 8.78 -22.21 0.64
CA ASN A 199 9.66 -22.55 -0.48
C ASN A 199 10.53 -21.37 -0.95
N PHE A 200 10.76 -20.38 -0.08
CA PHE A 200 11.54 -19.20 -0.41
C PHE A 200 12.95 -19.28 0.17
N PHE A 201 13.88 -18.63 -0.52
CA PHE A 201 15.23 -18.40 -0.03
C PHE A 201 15.44 -16.89 0.12
N THR A 202 16.17 -16.51 1.16
CA THR A 202 16.68 -15.14 1.29
C THR A 202 17.85 -14.94 0.34
N ILE A 203 18.08 -13.69 -0.07
CA ILE A 203 19.23 -13.34 -0.91
C ILE A 203 20.52 -13.86 -0.28
N ARG A 204 20.68 -13.69 1.04
CA ARG A 204 21.86 -14.16 1.79
C ARG A 204 22.07 -15.68 1.76
N GLN A 205 21.00 -16.48 1.64
CA GLN A 205 21.10 -17.94 1.57
C GLN A 205 21.55 -18.45 0.20
N VAL A 206 21.35 -17.68 -0.86
CA VAL A 206 21.68 -18.07 -2.24
C VAL A 206 22.95 -17.41 -2.76
N ARG A 207 23.60 -16.60 -1.93
CA ARG A 207 24.92 -16.06 -2.24
C ARG A 207 25.95 -17.19 -2.25
N PRO A 208 26.91 -17.15 -3.20
CA PRO A 208 28.07 -18.03 -3.17
C PRO A 208 28.98 -17.77 -1.97
#